data_AF-A0A2X2DJV5-F1
#
_entry.id   AF-A0A2X2DJV5-F1
#
_cell.length_a   1.000
_cell.length_b   1.000
_cell.length_c   1.000
_cell.angle_alpha   90.00
_cell.angle_beta   90.00
_cell.angle_gamma   90.00
#
_symmetry.space_group_name_H-M   'P 1'
#
loop_
_entity.id
_entity.type
_entity.pdbx_description
1 polymer ?
#
loop_
_entity_poly.entity_id
_entity_poly.type
_entity_poly.pdbx_seq_one_letter_code
_entity_poly.pdbx_strand_id
1 'polypeptide(L)'
;MPFSPHDQANHPVSLYAATKKANELMAHSYSHLYGIPTTGLRFFTVYGPWGRPDMALFKFTKAIINNQPIDIYNHGEMKRDFTYVEDIVEGVTRIADVIPTAQQDWKVSTGTPADSSAPYKVL
;
A
#
# COMPACT_ATOMS: atom_id res chain seq x y z
N MET A 1 11.44 5.24 -9.19
CA MET A 1 11.19 3.88 -8.65
C MET A 1 12.54 3.20 -8.51
N PRO A 2 12.86 2.65 -7.34
CA PRO A 2 11.92 2.04 -6.39
C PRO A 2 11.41 2.98 -5.28
N PHE A 3 10.24 2.66 -4.70
CA PHE A 3 9.71 3.28 -3.48
C PHE A 3 10.02 2.37 -2.28
N SER A 4 10.27 2.95 -1.10
CA SER A 4 10.55 2.19 0.12
C SER A 4 9.48 2.43 1.19
N PRO A 5 9.10 1.42 2.01
CA PRO A 5 8.22 1.65 3.17
C PRO A 5 8.83 2.62 4.18
N HIS A 6 10.16 2.72 4.21
CA HIS A 6 10.90 3.66 5.05
C HIS A 6 10.84 5.11 4.54
N ASP A 7 10.39 5.34 3.32
CA ASP A 7 10.22 6.70 2.79
C ASP A 7 8.99 7.39 3.41
N GLN A 8 9.12 8.68 3.66
CA GLN A 8 8.01 9.49 4.15
C GLN A 8 6.99 9.79 3.05
N ALA A 9 5.71 9.63 3.37
CA ALA A 9 4.58 9.93 2.48
C ALA A 9 3.75 11.11 3.02
N ASN A 10 4.42 12.18 3.43
CA ASN A 10 3.79 13.29 4.18
C ASN A 10 3.16 14.38 3.29
N HIS A 11 3.36 14.31 1.97
CA HIS A 11 2.85 15.28 1.00
C HIS A 11 1.99 14.59 -0.08
N PRO A 12 0.76 14.14 0.27
CA PRO A 12 -0.12 13.47 -0.67
C PRO A 12 -0.63 14.45 -1.75
N VAL A 13 -0.53 14.05 -3.01
CA VAL A 13 -0.99 14.85 -4.18
C VAL A 13 -2.47 14.66 -4.52
N SER A 14 -3.18 13.77 -3.80
CA SER A 14 -4.61 13.52 -3.99
C SER A 14 -5.31 13.33 -2.65
N LEU A 15 -6.61 13.65 -2.60
CA LEU A 15 -7.41 13.43 -1.40
C LEU A 15 -7.45 11.95 -1.00
N TYR A 16 -7.51 11.03 -1.96
CA TYR A 16 -7.43 9.59 -1.70
C TYR A 16 -6.10 9.20 -1.04
N ALA A 17 -4.97 9.73 -1.51
CA ALA A 17 -3.68 9.48 -0.88
C ALA A 17 -3.64 10.05 0.55
N ALA A 18 -4.25 11.23 0.77
CA ALA A 18 -4.35 11.83 2.09
C ALA A 18 -5.18 10.98 3.07
N THR A 19 -6.32 10.42 2.64
CA THR A 19 -7.13 9.55 3.50
C THR A 19 -6.41 8.25 3.84
N LYS A 20 -5.65 7.67 2.90
CA LYS A 20 -4.80 6.49 3.17
C LYS A 20 -3.69 6.81 4.16
N LYS A 21 -3.05 7.99 4.05
CA LYS A 21 -2.03 8.40 5.03
C LYS A 21 -2.63 8.65 6.41
N ALA A 22 -3.80 9.29 6.48
CA ALA A 22 -4.52 9.49 7.73
C ALA A 22 -4.85 8.16 8.43
N ASN A 23 -5.23 7.13 7.67
CA ASN A 23 -5.46 5.79 8.20
C ASN A 23 -4.22 5.19 8.87
N GLU A 24 -3.03 5.31 8.26
CA GLU A 24 -1.78 4.86 8.91
C GLU A 24 -1.52 5.58 10.24
N LEU A 25 -1.74 6.90 10.28
CA LEU A 25 -1.54 7.70 11.49
C LEU A 25 -2.53 7.32 12.61
N MET A 26 -3.80 7.07 12.25
CA MET A 26 -4.81 6.60 13.20
C MET A 26 -4.44 5.22 13.74
N ALA A 27 -4.01 4.29 12.89
CA ALA A 27 -3.62 2.94 13.29
C ALA A 27 -2.39 2.95 14.22
N HIS A 28 -1.38 3.76 13.90
CA HIS A 28 -0.23 3.97 14.77
C HIS A 28 -0.63 4.54 16.14
N SER A 29 -1.49 5.56 16.15
CA SER A 29 -1.97 6.18 17.40
C SER A 29 -2.69 5.16 18.29
N TYR A 30 -3.55 4.33 17.70
CA TYR A 30 -4.24 3.26 18.43
C TYR A 30 -3.27 2.20 18.97
N SER A 31 -2.30 1.78 18.16
CA SER A 31 -1.25 0.85 18.61
C SER A 31 -0.46 1.40 19.79
N HIS A 32 -0.12 2.69 19.76
CA HIS A 32 0.61 3.35 20.83
C HIS A 32 -0.22 3.51 22.11
N LEU A 33 -1.50 3.89 21.98
CA LEU A 33 -2.39 4.12 23.13
C LEU A 33 -2.80 2.82 23.83
N TYR A 34 -2.99 1.74 23.07
CA TYR A 34 -3.62 0.52 23.59
C TYR A 34 -2.73 -0.72 23.49
N GLY A 35 -1.50 -0.60 22.97
CA GLY A 35 -0.58 -1.72 22.82
C GLY A 35 -1.05 -2.78 21.81
N ILE A 36 -2.00 -2.44 20.93
CA ILE A 36 -2.53 -3.38 19.93
C ILE A 36 -1.48 -3.59 18.82
N PRO A 37 -0.98 -4.82 18.59
CA PRO A 37 -0.04 -5.09 17.52
C PRO A 37 -0.68 -4.77 16.16
N THR A 38 -0.03 -3.92 15.37
CA THR A 38 -0.61 -3.37 14.15
C THR A 38 0.39 -3.41 12.99
N THR A 39 0.03 -4.13 11.94
CA THR A 39 0.80 -4.22 10.70
C THR A 39 0.04 -3.53 9.57
N GLY A 40 0.65 -2.50 8.96
CA GLY A 40 0.16 -1.84 7.76
C GLY A 40 0.84 -2.41 6.52
N LEU A 41 0.07 -2.73 5.48
CA LEU A 41 0.58 -3.24 4.21
C LEU A 41 0.28 -2.24 3.08
N ARG A 42 1.31 -1.83 2.34
CA ARG A 42 1.17 -0.92 1.19
C ARG A 42 1.19 -1.68 -0.12
N PHE A 43 0.01 -2.00 -0.64
CA PHE A 43 -0.10 -2.68 -1.93
C PHE A 43 0.08 -1.72 -3.11
N PHE A 44 0.77 -2.21 -4.14
CA PHE A 44 0.76 -1.64 -5.48
C PHE A 44 -0.48 -2.12 -6.26
N THR A 45 -0.52 -1.90 -7.57
CA THR A 45 -1.72 -2.16 -8.37
C THR A 45 -1.99 -3.67 -8.43
N VAL A 46 -3.00 -4.15 -7.71
CA VAL A 46 -3.33 -5.57 -7.71
C VAL A 46 -4.15 -5.94 -8.95
N TYR A 47 -3.83 -7.07 -9.58
CA TYR A 47 -4.60 -7.63 -10.71
C TYR A 47 -4.82 -9.14 -10.57
N GLY A 48 -5.83 -9.66 -11.28
CA GLY A 48 -6.15 -11.09 -11.30
C GLY A 48 -7.65 -11.35 -11.31
N PRO A 49 -8.07 -12.62 -11.13
CA PRO A 49 -9.47 -12.99 -10.99
C PRO A 49 -10.21 -12.13 -9.96
N TRP A 50 -11.48 -11.83 -10.25
CA TRP A 50 -12.34 -10.96 -9.42
C TRP A 50 -11.83 -9.53 -9.21
N GLY A 51 -10.85 -9.10 -10.01
CA GLY A 51 -10.41 -7.71 -10.03
C GLY A 51 -11.52 -6.76 -10.49
N ARG A 52 -11.40 -5.49 -10.12
CA ARG A 52 -12.47 -4.52 -10.40
C ARG A 52 -12.49 -4.14 -11.89
N PRO A 53 -13.66 -4.16 -12.56
CA PRO A 53 -13.75 -3.95 -14.00
C PRO A 53 -13.43 -2.52 -14.44
N ASP A 54 -13.37 -1.56 -13.51
CA ASP A 54 -13.03 -0.16 -13.76
C ASP A 54 -11.51 0.09 -13.86
N MET A 55 -10.68 -0.88 -13.47
CA MET A 55 -9.21 -0.76 -13.52
C MET A 55 -8.68 -0.80 -14.96
N ALA A 56 -7.56 -0.09 -15.18
CA ALA A 56 -6.97 0.12 -16.50
C ALA A 56 -6.76 -1.19 -17.28
N LEU A 57 -6.24 -2.24 -16.63
CA LEU A 57 -5.99 -3.52 -17.28
C LEU A 57 -7.27 -4.17 -17.85
N PHE A 58 -8.38 -4.14 -17.11
CA PHE A 58 -9.66 -4.70 -17.60
C PHE A 58 -10.24 -3.85 -18.72
N LYS A 59 -10.15 -2.52 -18.62
CA LYS A 59 -10.58 -1.61 -19.69
C LYS A 59 -9.79 -1.86 -20.97
N PHE A 60 -8.47 -2.01 -20.87
CA PHE A 60 -7.59 -2.23 -22.01
C PHE A 60 -7.85 -3.61 -22.64
N THR A 61 -7.89 -4.68 -21.85
CA THR A 61 -8.22 -6.03 -22.35
C THR A 61 -9.59 -6.07 -23.03
N LYS A 62 -10.61 -5.42 -22.43
CA LYS A 62 -11.95 -5.34 -23.01
C LYS A 62 -11.96 -4.56 -24.33
N ALA A 63 -11.23 -3.46 -24.43
CA ALA A 63 -11.12 -2.68 -25.66
C ALA A 63 -10.44 -3.50 -26.78
N ILE A 64 -9.34 -4.19 -26.46
CA ILE A 64 -8.62 -5.07 -27.41
C ILE A 64 -9.54 -6.16 -27.95
N ILE A 65 -10.25 -6.88 -27.07
CA ILE A 65 -11.16 -7.98 -27.47
C ILE A 65 -12.29 -7.47 -28.38
N ASN A 66 -12.79 -6.27 -28.13
CA ASN A 66 -13.90 -5.68 -28.89
C ASN A 66 -13.44 -4.82 -30.08
N ASN A 67 -12.14 -4.86 -30.42
CA ASN A 67 -11.53 -4.01 -31.45
C ASN A 67 -11.88 -2.52 -31.32
N GLN A 68 -11.88 -2.02 -30.08
CA GLN A 68 -12.12 -0.61 -29.74
C GLN A 68 -10.80 0.12 -29.45
N PRO A 69 -10.73 1.44 -29.69
CA PRO A 69 -9.59 2.25 -29.29
C PRO A 69 -9.32 2.17 -27.78
N ILE A 70 -8.04 2.27 -27.40
CA ILE A 70 -7.62 2.32 -26.00
C ILE A 70 -7.46 3.79 -25.59
N ASP A 71 -8.15 4.20 -24.53
CA ASP A 71 -7.97 5.52 -23.94
C ASP A 71 -6.67 5.57 -23.14
N ILE A 72 -5.70 6.34 -23.64
CA ILE A 72 -4.41 6.55 -22.98
C ILE A 72 -4.44 7.86 -22.21
N TYR A 73 -4.21 7.78 -20.90
CA TYR A 73 -4.08 8.94 -20.02
C TYR A 73 -2.61 9.31 -19.83
N ASN A 74 -2.36 10.56 -19.43
CA ASN A 74 -1.00 11.06 -19.09
C ASN A 74 0.01 10.87 -20.24
N HIS A 75 -0.41 11.12 -21.49
CA HIS A 75 0.43 11.04 -22.69
C HIS A 75 1.16 9.69 -22.88
N GLY A 76 0.68 8.61 -22.25
CA GLY A 76 1.32 7.29 -22.31
C GLY A 76 2.54 7.13 -21.39
N GLU A 77 2.89 8.13 -20.60
CA GLU A 77 4.05 8.09 -19.70
C GLU A 77 3.75 7.47 -18.33
N MET A 78 2.52 6.96 -18.14
CA MET A 78 2.10 6.39 -16.87
C MET A 78 2.84 5.08 -16.60
N LYS A 79 3.59 5.03 -15.49
CA LYS A 79 4.18 3.80 -14.95
C LYS A 79 3.36 3.29 -13.77
N ARG A 80 3.11 1.99 -13.73
CA ARG A 80 2.43 1.30 -12.64
C ARG A 80 3.16 -0.01 -12.38
N ASP A 81 3.31 -0.32 -11.11
CA ASP A 81 3.73 -1.64 -10.66
C ASP A 81 2.48 -2.50 -10.43
N PHE A 82 2.50 -3.72 -10.96
CA PHE A 82 1.38 -4.65 -10.92
C PHE A 82 1.78 -5.92 -10.18
N THR A 83 0.96 -6.30 -9.20
CA THR A 83 1.18 -7.51 -8.40
C THR A 83 -0.02 -8.44 -8.58
N TYR A 84 0.24 -9.73 -8.83
CA TYR A 84 -0.84 -10.68 -9.01
C TYR A 84 -1.53 -10.97 -7.68
N VAL A 85 -2.85 -11.19 -7.71
CA VAL A 85 -3.68 -11.32 -6.51
C VAL A 85 -3.24 -12.48 -5.61
N GLU A 86 -2.76 -13.58 -6.18
CA GLU A 86 -2.30 -14.74 -5.38
C GLU A 86 -1.04 -14.40 -4.57
N ASP A 87 -0.12 -13.61 -5.12
CA ASP A 87 1.09 -13.15 -4.39
C ASP A 87 0.69 -12.29 -3.17
N ILE A 88 -0.34 -11.45 -3.33
CA ILE A 88 -0.87 -10.62 -2.25
C ILE A 88 -1.53 -11.49 -1.17
N VAL A 89 -2.36 -12.45 -1.57
CA VAL A 89 -3.04 -13.37 -0.64
C VAL A 89 -2.01 -14.18 0.15
N GLU A 90 -0.98 -14.69 -0.53
CA GLU A 90 0.13 -15.39 0.11
C GLU A 90 0.86 -14.49 1.11
N GLY A 91 1.22 -13.27 0.72
CA GLY A 91 1.89 -12.30 1.59
C GLY A 91 1.07 -11.94 2.83
N VAL A 92 -0.23 -11.69 2.67
CA VAL A 92 -1.17 -11.42 3.78
C VAL A 92 -1.27 -12.62 4.71
N THR A 93 -1.32 -13.84 4.17
CA THR A 93 -1.42 -15.06 4.97
C THR A 93 -0.15 -15.28 5.78
N ARG A 94 1.02 -15.12 5.16
CA ARG A 94 2.32 -15.31 5.83
C ARG A 94 2.60 -14.27 6.92
N ILE A 95 2.17 -13.02 6.72
CA ILE A 95 2.43 -11.95 7.69
C ILE A 95 1.49 -11.99 8.91
N ALA A 96 0.37 -12.71 8.82
CA ALA A 96 -0.61 -12.77 9.91
C ALA A 96 -0.01 -13.26 11.24
N ASP A 97 0.97 -14.16 11.19
CA ASP A 97 1.66 -14.70 12.36
C ASP A 97 2.90 -13.87 12.79
N VAL A 98 3.25 -12.84 12.01
CA VAL A 98 4.41 -11.98 12.29
C VAL A 98 3.94 -10.76 13.09
N ILE A 99 3.92 -10.92 14.41
CA ILE A 99 3.42 -9.90 15.34
C ILE A 99 4.46 -8.77 15.50
N PRO A 100 4.13 -7.51 15.19
CA PRO A 100 5.05 -6.40 15.37
C PRO A 100 5.32 -6.15 16.86
N THR A 101 6.59 -5.93 17.19
CA THR A 101 7.04 -5.65 18.56
C THR A 101 7.47 -4.20 18.70
N ALA A 102 7.20 -3.61 19.86
CA ALA A 102 7.67 -2.27 20.21
C ALA A 102 9.21 -2.19 20.18
N GLN A 103 9.75 -1.13 19.59
CA GLN A 103 11.18 -0.82 19.63
C GLN A 103 11.46 0.23 20.70
N GLN A 104 11.96 -0.20 21.87
CA GLN A 104 12.16 0.68 23.03
C GLN A 104 13.12 1.85 22.74
N ASP A 105 14.13 1.64 21.91
CA ASP A 105 15.12 2.66 21.56
C ASP A 105 14.73 3.53 20.35
N TRP A 106 13.51 3.35 19.82
CA TRP A 106 13.05 4.10 18.64
C TRP A 106 12.89 5.59 18.98
N LYS A 107 13.46 6.45 18.13
CA LYS A 107 13.35 7.91 18.22
C LYS A 107 13.00 8.50 16.88
N VAL A 108 12.18 9.54 16.86
CA VAL A 108 11.78 10.25 15.62
C VAL A 108 12.99 10.71 14.79
N SER A 109 14.11 11.06 15.42
CA SER A 109 15.32 11.55 14.75
C SER A 109 16.16 10.47 14.06
N THR A 110 15.97 9.19 14.40
CA THR A 110 16.85 8.08 13.95
C THR A 110 16.07 6.88 13.41
N GLY A 111 14.81 6.75 13.78
CA GLY A 111 13.91 5.71 13.30
C GLY A 111 13.27 6.06 11.97
N THR A 112 12.58 5.07 11.39
CA THR A 112 11.84 5.25 10.14
C THR A 112 10.34 5.33 10.40
N PRO A 113 9.53 5.89 9.49
CA PRO A 113 8.07 5.87 9.58
C PRO A 113 7.45 4.47 9.55
N ALA A 114 8.25 3.45 9.19
CA ALA A 114 7.81 2.06 9.10
C ALA A 114 7.91 1.30 10.44
N ASP A 115 8.57 1.87 11.45
CA ASP A 115 8.75 1.27 12.77
C ASP A 115 8.31 2.25 13.87
N SER A 116 8.19 1.78 15.11
CA SER A 116 7.81 2.63 16.23
C SER A 116 8.22 2.10 17.61
N SER A 117 8.14 2.97 18.61
CA SER A 117 8.11 2.59 20.03
C SER A 117 6.82 1.89 20.45
N ALA A 118 5.78 1.89 19.60
CA ALA A 118 4.60 1.04 19.72
C ALA A 118 4.80 -0.30 18.96
N PRO A 119 4.02 -1.36 19.24
CA PRO A 119 4.01 -2.58 18.44
C PRO A 119 3.36 -2.33 17.06
N TYR A 120 4.03 -1.54 16.23
CA TYR A 120 3.54 -1.03 14.96
C TYR A 120 4.60 -1.21 13.87
N LYS A 121 4.18 -1.70 12.70
CA LYS A 121 5.04 -1.88 11.53
C LYS A 121 4.32 -1.54 10.23
N VAL A 122 5.01 -0.90 9.28
CA VAL A 122 4.55 -0.75 7.89
C VAL A 122 5.48 -1.53 6.96
N LEU A 123 4.89 -2.27 6.02
CA LEU A 123 5.57 -3.06 4.99
C LEU A 123 5.16 -2.60 3.59
#